data_AF-N1S9Z9-F1
#
_entry.id   AF-N1S9Z9-F1
#
_cell.length_a   1.000
_cell.length_b   1.000
_cell.length_c   1.000
_cell.angle_alpha   90.00
_cell.angle_beta   90.00
_cell.angle_gamma   90.00
#
_symmetry.space_group_name_H-M   'P 1'
#
loop_
_entity.id
_entity.type
_entity.pdbx_description
1 polymer ?
#
loop_
_entity_poly.entity_id
_entity_poly.type
_entity_poly.pdbx_seq_one_letter_code
_entity_poly.pdbx_strand_id
1 'polypeptide(L)'
;MEEDAAHIRSTTTKLADNGHEIVLLMHSYGGICGTESTVGVSRTERQVVGKPGGVVHLVYISSPVPEIGGSVQTMIGDNMPHFMKLEGDYLISEPKGCASVNFSDLSKAEALTYAKQMTAHSALSFAGPLQNAGYLSIPVAYIVCEKDISVPPDVQRSVIDMISKKSGREVITFSCDSGHFPTVSIPGKVASFINKVAAKSLRE
;
A
#
# COMPACT_ATOMS: atom_id res chain seq x y z
N MET A 1 -13.30 -2.93 -3.22
CA MET A 1 -12.02 -2.33 -3.66
C MET A 1 -12.29 -1.02 -4.37
N GLU A 2 -13.22 -1.00 -5.33
CA GLU A 2 -13.56 0.20 -6.11
C GLU A 2 -14.10 1.34 -5.23
N GLU A 3 -14.89 1.04 -4.20
CA GLU A 3 -15.40 2.06 -3.28
C GLU A 3 -14.27 2.73 -2.48
N ASP A 4 -13.31 1.95 -1.98
CA ASP A 4 -12.11 2.47 -1.30
C ASP A 4 -11.30 3.35 -2.25
N ALA A 5 -11.05 2.86 -3.48
CA ALA A 5 -10.34 3.60 -4.51
C ALA A 5 -11.06 4.91 -4.88
N ALA A 6 -12.39 4.89 -5.00
CA ALA A 6 -13.20 6.08 -5.27
C ALA A 6 -13.13 7.09 -4.12
N HIS A 7 -13.12 6.62 -2.87
CA HIS A 7 -12.96 7.48 -1.70
C HIS A 7 -11.57 8.14 -1.65
N ILE A 8 -10.50 7.37 -1.91
CA ILE A 8 -9.13 7.89 -2.00
C ILE A 8 -9.01 8.90 -3.14
N ARG A 9 -9.57 8.58 -4.32
CA ARG A 9 -9.57 9.48 -5.49
C ARG A 9 -10.31 10.79 -5.20
N SER A 10 -11.47 10.72 -4.54
CA SER A 10 -12.24 11.91 -4.14
C SER A 10 -11.43 12.80 -3.21
N THR A 11 -10.76 12.21 -2.22
CA THR A 11 -9.92 12.95 -1.25
C THR A 11 -8.70 13.58 -1.92
N THR A 12 -7.97 12.81 -2.73
CA THR A 12 -6.79 13.30 -3.45
C THR A 12 -7.15 14.36 -4.49
N THR A 13 -8.30 14.24 -5.16
CA THR A 13 -8.81 15.27 -6.08
C THR A 13 -9.05 16.59 -5.35
N LYS A 14 -9.73 16.57 -4.19
CA LYS A 14 -9.98 17.79 -3.40
C LYS A 14 -8.68 18.47 -2.95
N LEU A 15 -7.70 17.69 -2.50
CA LEU A 15 -6.39 18.22 -2.11
C LEU A 15 -5.66 18.82 -3.33
N ALA A 16 -5.70 18.15 -4.48
CA ALA A 16 -5.07 18.62 -5.70
C ALA A 16 -5.77 19.87 -6.28
N ASP A 17 -7.09 19.98 -6.18
CA ASP A 17 -7.86 21.16 -6.59
C ASP A 17 -7.45 22.40 -5.76
N ASN A 18 -7.03 22.20 -4.51
CA ASN A 18 -6.42 23.25 -3.66
C ASN A 18 -4.93 23.49 -3.97
N GLY A 19 -4.39 22.87 -5.02
CA GLY A 19 -3.01 23.05 -5.47
C GLY A 19 -1.96 22.23 -4.71
N HIS A 20 -2.37 21.27 -3.87
CA HIS A 20 -1.41 20.43 -3.16
C HIS A 20 -0.77 19.37 -4.06
N GLU A 21 0.54 19.21 -3.89
CA GLU A 21 1.30 18.06 -4.39
C GLU A 21 1.25 16.95 -3.34
N ILE A 22 0.92 15.73 -3.76
CA ILE A 22 0.52 14.64 -2.87
C ILE A 22 1.48 13.46 -3.02
N VAL A 23 2.08 13.05 -1.90
CA VAL A 23 2.75 11.74 -1.78
C VAL A 23 1.73 10.78 -1.19
N LEU A 24 1.34 9.76 -1.96
CA LEU A 24 0.33 8.79 -1.55
C LEU A 24 0.98 7.58 -0.88
N LEU A 25 0.80 7.45 0.44
CA LEU A 25 1.34 6.35 1.23
C LEU A 25 0.30 5.23 1.33
N MET A 26 0.71 4.01 0.98
CA MET A 26 -0.17 2.87 0.81
C MET A 26 0.45 1.66 1.50
N HIS A 27 -0.21 1.16 2.54
CA HIS A 27 0.27 0.03 3.34
C HIS A 27 -0.58 -1.21 3.08
N SER A 28 0.07 -2.36 2.84
CA SER A 28 -0.61 -3.65 2.67
C SER A 28 -1.72 -3.54 1.60
N TYR A 29 -2.97 -3.93 1.92
CA TYR A 29 -4.17 -3.73 1.08
C TYR A 29 -4.29 -2.32 0.48
N GLY A 30 -3.86 -1.29 1.20
CA GLY A 30 -3.86 0.09 0.69
C GLY A 30 -3.10 0.25 -0.63
N GLY A 31 -2.18 -0.65 -0.95
CA GLY A 31 -1.45 -0.68 -2.21
C GLY A 31 -2.36 -0.85 -3.42
N ILE A 32 -3.31 -1.80 -3.40
CA ILE A 32 -4.17 -2.04 -4.56
C ILE A 32 -5.18 -0.90 -4.77
N CYS A 33 -5.93 -0.52 -3.73
CA CYS A 33 -6.96 0.51 -3.86
C CYS A 33 -6.34 1.91 -4.03
N GLY A 34 -5.19 2.17 -3.42
CA GLY A 34 -4.44 3.40 -3.65
C GLY A 34 -3.93 3.49 -5.08
N THR A 35 -3.40 2.39 -5.66
CA THR A 35 -3.00 2.35 -7.08
C THR A 35 -4.20 2.59 -8.00
N GLU A 36 -5.30 1.88 -7.78
CA GLU A 36 -6.54 2.03 -8.55
C GLU A 36 -7.05 3.47 -8.51
N SER A 37 -6.95 4.15 -7.36
CA SER A 37 -7.45 5.51 -7.16
C SER A 37 -6.78 6.59 -8.01
N THR A 38 -5.64 6.29 -8.64
CA THR A 38 -4.78 7.31 -9.28
C THR A 38 -5.27 7.82 -10.64
N VAL A 39 -6.34 7.25 -11.21
CA VAL A 39 -6.92 7.67 -12.50
C VAL A 39 -7.21 9.17 -12.50
N GLY A 40 -6.54 9.93 -13.40
CA GLY A 40 -6.80 11.35 -13.61
C GLY A 40 -6.44 12.27 -12.44
N VAL A 41 -5.71 11.77 -11.44
CA VAL A 41 -5.28 12.56 -10.26
C VAL A 41 -3.78 12.72 -10.15
N SER A 42 -2.97 12.12 -11.03
CA SER A 42 -1.54 12.42 -11.08
C SER A 42 -1.32 13.89 -11.46
N ARG A 43 -0.21 14.48 -10.95
CA ARG A 43 0.18 15.86 -11.31
C ARG A 43 0.30 16.01 -12.83
N THR A 44 0.91 15.04 -13.51
CA THR A 44 1.10 15.06 -14.96
C THR A 44 -0.22 15.08 -15.72
N GLU A 45 -1.16 14.19 -15.42
CA GLU A 45 -2.48 14.18 -16.07
C GLU A 45 -3.25 15.47 -15.83
N ARG A 46 -3.19 16.00 -14.60
CA ARG A 46 -3.88 17.24 -14.24
C ARG A 46 -3.29 18.47 -14.93
N GLN A 47 -1.96 18.55 -15.06
CA GLN A 47 -1.29 19.62 -15.78
C GLN A 47 -1.69 19.69 -17.25
N VAL A 48 -1.86 18.54 -17.93
CA VAL A 48 -2.32 18.49 -19.34
C VAL A 48 -3.65 19.19 -19.54
N VAL A 49 -4.54 19.17 -18.55
CA VAL A 49 -5.86 19.83 -18.58
C VAL A 49 -5.89 21.15 -17.81
N GLY A 50 -4.73 21.73 -17.48
CA GLY A 50 -4.62 23.03 -16.81
C GLY A 50 -5.09 23.05 -15.36
N LYS A 51 -5.15 21.89 -14.68
CA LYS A 51 -5.51 21.80 -13.26
C LYS A 51 -4.28 21.81 -12.35
N PRO A 52 -4.35 22.44 -11.16
CA PRO A 52 -3.23 22.49 -10.23
C PRO A 52 -3.10 21.18 -9.44
N GLY A 53 -1.96 21.04 -8.74
CA GLY A 53 -1.69 19.94 -7.81
C GLY A 53 -1.74 18.53 -8.42
N GLY A 54 -1.75 17.52 -7.56
CA GLY A 54 -1.90 16.12 -7.95
C GLY A 54 -0.95 15.19 -7.22
N VAL A 55 -1.14 13.88 -7.46
CA VAL A 55 -0.24 12.85 -6.92
C VAL A 55 1.10 12.92 -7.65
N VAL A 56 2.18 13.08 -6.88
CA VAL A 56 3.56 13.20 -7.38
C VAL A 56 4.42 11.99 -7.09
N HIS A 57 4.04 11.17 -6.10
CA HIS A 57 4.78 9.97 -5.75
C HIS A 57 3.88 8.93 -5.09
N LEU A 58 4.14 7.66 -5.38
CA LEU A 58 3.51 6.51 -4.74
C LEU A 58 4.51 5.87 -3.77
N VAL A 59 4.14 5.72 -2.50
CA VAL A 59 4.96 5.06 -1.48
C VAL A 59 4.23 3.82 -0.99
N TYR A 60 4.70 2.65 -1.43
CA TYR A 60 4.18 1.37 -0.96
C TYR A 60 4.91 0.92 0.30
N ILE A 61 4.17 0.33 1.23
CA ILE A 61 4.70 -0.25 2.47
C ILE A 61 4.18 -1.67 2.54
N SER A 62 5.07 -2.65 2.35
CA SER A 62 4.73 -4.07 2.35
C SER A 62 3.39 -4.41 1.65
N SER A 63 3.23 -3.90 0.43
CA SER A 63 1.97 -3.97 -0.32
C SER A 63 2.03 -5.03 -1.44
N PRO A 64 1.07 -5.97 -1.49
CA PRO A 64 0.91 -6.86 -2.64
C PRO A 64 0.12 -6.15 -3.73
N VAL A 65 0.81 -5.59 -4.72
CA VAL A 65 0.19 -4.86 -5.85
C VAL A 65 0.31 -5.68 -7.12
N PRO A 66 -0.81 -6.13 -7.71
CA PRO A 66 -0.79 -6.95 -8.92
C PRO A 66 -0.63 -6.11 -10.19
N GLU A 67 -0.50 -6.78 -11.34
CA GLU A 67 -0.74 -6.19 -12.65
C GLU A 67 -2.23 -5.92 -12.88
N ILE A 68 -2.55 -5.13 -13.92
CA ILE A 68 -3.94 -4.94 -14.38
C ILE A 68 -4.60 -6.31 -14.62
N GLY A 69 -5.83 -6.44 -14.12
CA GLY A 69 -6.61 -7.68 -14.14
C GLY A 69 -6.39 -8.59 -12.92
N GLY A 70 -5.29 -8.41 -12.18
CA GLY A 70 -5.05 -9.14 -10.93
C GLY A 70 -5.69 -8.48 -9.71
N SER A 71 -5.78 -9.21 -8.61
CA SER A 71 -6.33 -8.77 -7.33
C SER A 71 -5.47 -9.23 -6.15
N VAL A 72 -5.76 -8.74 -4.93
CA VAL A 72 -5.09 -9.24 -3.71
C VAL A 72 -5.36 -10.73 -3.53
N GLN A 73 -6.57 -11.19 -3.84
CA GLN A 73 -6.91 -12.61 -3.81
C GLN A 73 -6.03 -13.43 -4.76
N THR A 74 -5.78 -12.96 -5.99
CA THR A 74 -4.89 -13.70 -6.91
C THR A 74 -3.43 -13.72 -6.44
N MET A 75 -3.00 -12.69 -5.70
CA MET A 75 -1.65 -12.60 -5.13
C MET A 75 -1.48 -13.53 -3.92
N ILE A 76 -2.52 -13.65 -3.09
CA ILE A 76 -2.54 -14.56 -1.93
C ILE A 76 -2.69 -16.03 -2.40
N GLY A 77 -3.50 -16.27 -3.44
CA GLY A 77 -3.89 -17.61 -3.86
C GLY A 77 -4.65 -18.33 -2.74
N ASP A 78 -4.31 -19.59 -2.50
CA ASP A 78 -4.92 -20.41 -1.44
C ASP A 78 -4.33 -20.14 -0.04
N ASN A 79 -3.38 -19.22 0.08
CA ASN A 79 -2.63 -18.97 1.33
C ASN A 79 -3.27 -17.92 2.23
N MET A 80 -4.61 -17.93 2.35
CA MET A 80 -5.28 -17.02 3.29
C MET A 80 -4.79 -17.29 4.71
N PRO A 81 -4.37 -16.27 5.48
CA PRO A 81 -3.86 -16.51 6.82
C PRO A 81 -4.88 -17.19 7.73
N HIS A 82 -4.48 -18.25 8.43
CA HIS A 82 -5.34 -19.07 9.29
C HIS A 82 -6.05 -18.27 10.41
N PHE A 83 -5.54 -17.09 10.75
CA PHE A 83 -6.15 -16.21 11.76
C PHE A 83 -7.30 -15.36 11.19
N MET A 84 -7.46 -15.27 9.87
CA MET A 84 -8.58 -14.60 9.23
C MET A 84 -9.73 -15.59 9.03
N LYS A 85 -10.88 -15.29 9.62
CA LYS A 85 -12.10 -16.08 9.49
C LYS A 85 -13.11 -15.33 8.64
N LEU A 86 -13.73 -16.03 7.70
CA LEU A 86 -14.83 -15.50 6.92
C LEU A 86 -16.12 -15.59 7.75
N GLU A 87 -16.73 -14.44 8.03
CA GLU A 87 -18.02 -14.30 8.70
C GLU A 87 -18.94 -13.43 7.82
N GLY A 88 -19.82 -14.08 7.04
CA GLY A 88 -20.57 -13.41 5.99
C GLY A 88 -19.62 -12.86 4.91
N ASP A 89 -19.75 -11.57 4.59
CA ASP A 89 -18.90 -10.88 3.60
C ASP A 89 -17.64 -10.25 4.22
N TYR A 90 -17.31 -10.58 5.47
CA TYR A 90 -16.22 -9.97 6.23
C TYR A 90 -15.16 -10.98 6.66
N LEU A 91 -13.90 -10.56 6.62
CA LEU A 91 -12.78 -11.22 7.26
C LEU A 91 -12.58 -10.65 8.66
N ILE A 92 -12.70 -11.53 9.67
CA ILE A 92 -12.49 -11.21 11.08
C ILE A 92 -11.16 -11.83 11.52
N SER A 93 -10.27 -10.99 12.07
CA SER A 93 -8.96 -11.44 12.54
C SER A 93 -9.04 -11.96 13.98
N GLU A 94 -8.62 -13.21 14.20
CA GLU A 94 -8.39 -13.74 15.53
C GLU A 94 -7.14 -13.06 16.15
N PRO A 95 -7.25 -12.42 17.33
CA PRO A 95 -6.17 -11.56 17.83
C PRO A 95 -4.84 -12.26 18.09
N LYS A 96 -4.80 -13.52 18.55
CA LYS A 96 -3.53 -14.19 18.84
C LYS A 96 -2.77 -14.52 17.56
N GLY A 97 -3.46 -15.03 16.55
CA GLY A 97 -2.89 -15.32 15.26
C GLY A 97 -2.45 -14.04 14.54
N CYS A 98 -3.28 -13.00 14.56
CA CYS A 98 -2.91 -11.69 14.02
C CYS A 98 -1.67 -11.11 14.72
N ALA A 99 -1.60 -11.18 16.05
CA ALA A 99 -0.41 -10.77 16.81
C ALA A 99 0.84 -11.53 16.39
N SER A 100 0.75 -12.84 16.16
CA SER A 100 1.90 -13.67 15.75
C SER A 100 2.37 -13.47 14.31
N VAL A 101 1.53 -12.90 13.44
CA VAL A 101 1.83 -12.75 12.00
C VAL A 101 2.07 -11.30 11.63
N ASN A 102 1.10 -10.42 11.88
CA ASN A 102 1.15 -9.02 11.48
C ASN A 102 2.03 -8.17 12.42
N PHE A 103 2.08 -8.51 13.70
CA PHE A 103 2.84 -7.79 14.73
C PHE A 103 3.96 -8.67 15.31
N SER A 104 4.49 -9.58 14.48
CA SER A 104 5.42 -10.66 14.87
C SER A 104 6.75 -10.17 15.45
N ASP A 105 7.12 -8.92 15.16
CA ASP A 105 8.35 -8.27 15.58
C ASP A 105 8.21 -7.43 16.86
N LEU A 106 7.00 -7.34 17.43
CA LEU A 106 6.74 -6.68 18.71
C LEU A 106 6.81 -7.66 19.90
N SER A 107 6.84 -7.12 21.12
CA SER A 107 6.62 -7.97 22.31
C SER A 107 5.22 -8.58 22.28
N LYS A 108 5.04 -9.78 22.86
CA LYS A 108 3.74 -10.48 22.87
C LYS A 108 2.59 -9.62 23.42
N ALA A 109 2.86 -8.80 24.42
CA ALA A 109 1.86 -7.93 25.04
C ALA A 109 1.45 -6.77 24.12
N GLU A 110 2.42 -6.11 23.48
CA GLU A 110 2.17 -5.04 22.52
C GLU A 110 1.50 -5.57 21.25
N ALA A 111 2.00 -6.68 20.70
CA ALA A 111 1.44 -7.34 19.54
C ALA A 111 -0.05 -7.67 19.74
N LEU A 112 -0.41 -8.24 20.90
CA LEU A 112 -1.81 -8.53 21.23
C LEU A 112 -2.65 -7.26 21.43
N THR A 113 -2.04 -6.19 21.93
CA THR A 113 -2.73 -4.89 22.09
C THR A 113 -3.10 -4.29 20.74
N TYR A 114 -2.21 -4.32 19.76
CA TYR A 114 -2.51 -3.87 18.40
C TYR A 114 -3.46 -4.82 17.66
N ALA A 115 -3.24 -6.14 17.77
CA ALA A 115 -4.08 -7.13 17.10
C ALA A 115 -5.56 -7.04 17.53
N LYS A 116 -5.83 -6.68 18.79
CA LYS A 116 -7.21 -6.47 19.29
C LYS A 116 -7.90 -5.22 18.73
N GLN A 117 -7.16 -4.31 18.10
CA GLN A 117 -7.71 -3.09 17.48
C GLN A 117 -8.09 -3.33 16.01
N MET A 118 -7.70 -4.48 15.43
CA MET A 118 -8.08 -4.83 14.07
C MET A 118 -9.59 -5.01 13.98
N THR A 119 -10.19 -4.36 12.98
CA THR A 119 -11.63 -4.44 12.71
C THR A 119 -11.93 -5.48 11.64
N ALA A 120 -13.21 -5.74 11.42
CA ALA A 120 -13.67 -6.47 10.25
C ALA A 120 -13.14 -5.82 8.95
N HIS A 121 -12.71 -6.65 8.01
CA HIS A 121 -12.28 -6.24 6.68
C HIS A 121 -13.23 -6.82 5.63
N SER A 122 -13.61 -6.08 4.59
CA SER A 122 -14.48 -6.62 3.54
C SER A 122 -13.75 -7.72 2.76
N ALA A 123 -14.27 -8.95 2.77
CA ALA A 123 -13.69 -10.07 2.03
C ALA A 123 -13.76 -9.83 0.52
N LEU A 124 -14.87 -9.25 0.05
CA LEU A 124 -15.11 -8.90 -1.36
C LEU A 124 -14.06 -7.93 -1.90
N SER A 125 -13.48 -7.09 -1.03
CA SER A 125 -12.47 -6.12 -1.44
C SER A 125 -11.18 -6.76 -1.94
N PHE A 126 -10.87 -8.01 -1.57
CA PHE A 126 -9.69 -8.70 -2.07
C PHE A 126 -9.88 -9.26 -3.48
N ALA A 127 -11.12 -9.45 -3.92
CA ALA A 127 -11.45 -10.00 -5.23
C ALA A 127 -11.47 -8.95 -6.36
N GLY A 128 -11.60 -7.66 -6.01
CA GLY A 128 -11.68 -6.57 -6.99
C GLY A 128 -10.42 -6.48 -7.86
N PRO A 129 -10.54 -6.60 -9.20
CA PRO A 129 -9.39 -6.56 -10.09
C PRO A 129 -8.87 -5.13 -10.24
N LEU A 130 -7.54 -4.97 -10.29
CA LEU A 130 -6.90 -3.71 -10.61
C LEU A 130 -7.21 -3.35 -12.08
N GLN A 131 -7.80 -2.19 -12.32
CA GLN A 131 -8.13 -1.70 -13.66
C GLN A 131 -7.19 -0.56 -14.08
N ASN A 132 -6.64 0.17 -13.10
CA ASN A 132 -5.70 1.25 -13.32
C ASN A 132 -4.38 1.03 -12.56
N ALA A 133 -3.28 1.06 -13.29
CA ALA A 133 -1.93 0.89 -12.76
C ALA A 133 -1.16 2.22 -12.66
N GLY A 134 -1.46 3.02 -11.63
CA GLY A 134 -0.80 4.32 -11.39
C GLY A 134 0.73 4.26 -11.33
N TYR A 135 1.29 3.12 -10.92
CA TYR A 135 2.74 2.89 -10.87
C TYR A 135 3.42 2.90 -12.26
N LEU A 136 2.64 2.88 -13.36
CA LEU A 136 3.18 3.03 -14.71
C LEU A 136 3.51 4.48 -15.07
N SER A 137 2.78 5.45 -14.51
CA SER A 137 2.93 6.87 -14.83
C SER A 137 3.50 7.70 -13.67
N ILE A 138 3.28 7.31 -12.41
CA ILE A 138 3.73 8.05 -11.22
C ILE A 138 5.01 7.40 -10.66
N PRO A 139 6.05 8.18 -10.27
CA PRO A 139 7.24 7.64 -9.60
C PRO A 139 6.89 6.84 -8.34
N VAL A 140 7.68 5.78 -8.09
CA VAL A 140 7.40 4.81 -7.03
C VAL A 140 8.57 4.69 -6.05
N ALA A 141 8.23 4.68 -4.77
CA ALA A 141 9.07 4.21 -3.70
C ALA A 141 8.41 3.02 -2.97
N TYR A 142 9.23 2.14 -2.41
CA TYR A 142 8.77 0.93 -1.74
C TYR A 142 9.56 0.69 -0.45
N ILE A 143 8.86 0.52 0.67
CA ILE A 143 9.43 0.08 1.95
C ILE A 143 9.28 -1.43 2.05
N VAL A 144 10.41 -2.14 2.00
CA VAL A 144 10.48 -3.59 2.14
C VAL A 144 10.64 -3.94 3.61
N CYS A 145 9.72 -4.76 4.14
CA CYS A 145 9.76 -5.24 5.52
C CYS A 145 10.36 -6.65 5.55
N GLU A 146 11.62 -6.77 5.98
CA GLU A 146 12.42 -7.99 5.83
C GLU A 146 11.97 -9.16 6.73
N LYS A 147 11.18 -8.89 7.78
CA LYS A 147 10.63 -9.91 8.70
C LYS A 147 9.12 -10.08 8.53
N ASP A 148 8.55 -9.56 7.45
CA ASP A 148 7.12 -9.63 7.22
C ASP A 148 6.66 -11.07 6.92
N ILE A 149 5.71 -11.54 7.72
CA ILE A 149 5.08 -12.86 7.57
C ILE A 149 3.77 -12.75 6.78
N SER A 150 3.07 -11.61 6.86
CA SER A 150 1.81 -11.36 6.15
C SER A 150 2.02 -11.22 4.65
N VAL A 151 3.05 -10.46 4.25
CA VAL A 151 3.44 -10.27 2.84
C VAL A 151 4.95 -10.56 2.76
N PRO A 152 5.35 -11.80 2.48
CA PRO A 152 6.76 -12.18 2.53
C PRO A 152 7.67 -11.29 1.69
N PRO A 153 8.92 -11.03 2.10
CA PRO A 153 9.85 -10.14 1.38
C PRO A 153 10.04 -10.49 -0.10
N ASP A 154 9.98 -11.78 -0.45
CA ASP A 154 10.11 -12.23 -1.84
C ASP A 154 8.89 -11.83 -2.69
N VAL A 155 7.69 -11.78 -2.10
CA VAL A 155 6.50 -11.22 -2.75
C VAL A 155 6.64 -9.71 -2.90
N GLN A 156 7.15 -9.02 -1.88
CA GLN A 156 7.39 -7.57 -1.97
C GLN A 156 8.40 -7.24 -3.09
N ARG A 157 9.49 -8.01 -3.19
CA ARG A 157 10.49 -7.87 -4.25
C ARG A 157 9.95 -8.21 -5.64
N SER A 158 9.08 -9.21 -5.77
CA SER A 158 8.45 -9.52 -7.06
C SER A 158 7.55 -8.38 -7.55
N VAL A 159 6.86 -7.69 -6.64
CA VAL A 159 6.09 -6.47 -6.95
C VAL A 159 7.03 -5.34 -7.41
N ILE A 160 8.14 -5.12 -6.71
CA ILE A 160 9.15 -4.10 -7.10
C ILE A 160 9.70 -4.40 -8.50
N ASP A 161 10.09 -5.64 -8.76
CA ASP A 161 10.62 -6.07 -10.05
C ASP A 161 9.58 -5.90 -11.18
N MET A 162 8.33 -6.26 -10.91
CA MET A 162 7.22 -6.07 -11.84
C MET A 162 7.04 -4.60 -12.19
N ILE A 163 6.94 -3.73 -11.18
CA ILE A 163 6.77 -2.28 -11.37
C ILE A 163 7.94 -1.71 -12.16
N SER A 164 9.17 -2.07 -11.80
CA SER A 164 10.36 -1.54 -12.47
C SER A 164 10.41 -1.95 -13.95
N LYS A 165 10.16 -3.24 -14.24
CA LYS A 165 10.15 -3.76 -15.63
C LYS A 165 9.04 -3.12 -16.47
N LYS A 166 7.83 -2.97 -15.93
CA LYS A 166 6.66 -2.48 -16.67
C LYS A 166 6.69 -0.97 -16.86
N SER A 167 7.16 -0.22 -15.88
CA SER A 167 7.25 1.24 -15.96
C SER A 167 8.53 1.72 -16.66
N GLY A 168 9.55 0.86 -16.80
CA GLY A 168 10.86 1.24 -17.32
C GLY A 168 11.62 2.21 -16.40
N ARG A 169 11.22 2.31 -15.12
CA ARG A 169 11.78 3.22 -14.13
C ARG A 169 12.33 2.45 -12.93
N GLU A 170 13.35 3.03 -12.31
CA GLU A 170 13.84 2.53 -11.02
C GLU A 170 12.81 2.81 -9.92
N VAL A 171 12.57 1.80 -9.07
CA VAL A 171 11.78 1.95 -7.85
C VAL A 171 12.73 2.29 -6.71
N ILE A 172 12.46 3.39 -5.99
CA ILE A 172 13.27 3.77 -4.82
C ILE A 172 12.94 2.81 -3.68
N THR A 173 13.91 2.05 -3.19
CA THR A 173 13.65 1.06 -2.12
C THR A 173 14.23 1.46 -0.78
N PHE A 174 13.56 1.06 0.29
CA PHE A 174 14.08 1.05 1.66
C PHE A 174 13.76 -0.29 2.32
N SER A 175 14.78 -1.15 2.44
CA SER A 175 14.70 -2.36 3.24
C SER A 175 14.83 -2.04 4.72
N CYS A 176 13.92 -2.59 5.52
CA CYS A 176 13.89 -2.36 6.95
C CYS A 176 13.69 -3.65 7.74
N ASP A 177 14.35 -3.72 8.89
CA ASP A 177 14.31 -4.86 9.79
C ASP A 177 13.04 -4.82 10.67
N SER A 178 11.87 -4.97 10.06
CA SER A 178 10.56 -5.01 10.72
C SER A 178 9.65 -6.09 10.14
N GLY A 179 8.62 -6.43 10.92
CA GLY A 179 7.44 -7.17 10.47
C GLY A 179 6.51 -6.28 9.65
N HIS A 180 5.22 -6.66 9.59
CA HIS A 180 4.26 -6.07 8.66
C HIS A 180 3.96 -4.59 8.92
N PHE A 181 4.06 -4.12 10.17
CA PHE A 181 3.72 -2.75 10.57
C PHE A 181 4.97 -1.92 10.94
N PRO A 182 5.82 -1.50 9.97
CA PRO A 182 7.01 -0.71 10.26
C PRO A 182 6.68 0.67 10.87
N THR A 183 5.46 1.16 10.66
CA THR A 183 4.94 2.39 11.28
C THR A 183 4.74 2.26 12.78
N VAL A 184 4.67 1.05 13.30
CA VAL A 184 4.61 0.76 14.73
C VAL A 184 6.01 0.42 15.26
N SER A 185 6.71 -0.50 14.58
CA SER A 185 7.99 -1.03 15.07
C SER A 185 9.14 -0.02 14.96
N ILE A 186 9.18 0.76 13.88
CA ILE A 186 10.30 1.67 13.55
C ILE A 186 9.83 3.01 12.94
N PRO A 187 8.86 3.72 13.55
CA PRO A 187 8.21 4.90 12.98
C PRO A 187 9.19 5.99 12.52
N GLY A 188 10.27 6.23 13.28
CA GLY A 188 11.28 7.23 12.93
C GLY A 188 12.02 6.94 11.62
N LYS A 189 12.32 5.66 11.33
CA LYS A 189 12.97 5.26 10.08
C LYS A 189 12.02 5.40 8.89
N VAL A 190 10.77 5.00 9.06
CA VAL A 190 9.70 5.15 8.06
C VAL A 190 9.51 6.63 7.72
N ALA A 191 9.34 7.49 8.73
CA ALA A 191 9.20 8.94 8.55
C ALA A 191 10.42 9.56 7.85
N SER A 192 11.63 9.15 8.21
CA SER A 192 12.86 9.62 7.55
C SER A 192 12.89 9.26 6.07
N PHE A 193 12.49 8.04 5.70
CA PHE A 193 12.41 7.63 4.30
C PHE A 193 11.34 8.41 3.52
N ILE A 194 10.14 8.55 4.07
CA ILE A 194 9.06 9.34 3.47
C ILE A 194 9.52 10.78 3.23
N ASN A 195 10.20 11.41 4.19
CA ASN A 195 10.74 12.76 4.04
C ASN A 195 11.78 12.86 2.92
N LYS A 196 12.62 11.84 2.73
CA LYS A 196 13.58 11.79 1.61
C LYS A 196 12.85 11.72 0.26
N VAL A 197 11.81 10.88 0.17
CA VAL A 197 10.98 10.74 -1.04
C VAL A 197 10.25 12.06 -1.34
N ALA A 198 9.63 12.67 -0.34
CA ALA A 198 8.95 13.96 -0.48
C ALA A 198 9.92 15.05 -0.93
N ALA A 199 11.09 15.17 -0.29
CA ALA A 199 12.09 16.16 -0.67
C ALA A 199 12.60 15.97 -2.10
N LYS A 200 12.72 14.73 -2.60
CA LYS A 200 13.06 14.46 -4.00
C LYS A 200 11.92 14.89 -4.94
N SER A 201 10.69 14.50 -4.62
CA SER A 201 9.51 14.73 -5.48
C SER A 201 9.16 16.22 -5.65
N LEU A 202 9.47 17.07 -4.66
CA LEU A 202 9.20 18.51 -4.71
C LEU A 202 10.30 19.32 -5.43
N ARG A 203 11.38 18.67 -5.89
CA ARG A 203 12.47 19.31 -6.63
C ARG A 203 12.43 19.06 -8.14
N GLU A 204 11.50 18.21 -8.59
CA GLU A 204 11.26 17.81 -9.98
C GLU A 204 10.01 18.49 -10.57
#